data_AF-A0A945TLX1-F1
#
_entry.id   AF-A0A945TLX1-F1
#
_cell.length_a   1.000
_cell.length_b   1.000
_cell.length_c   1.000
_cell.angle_alpha   90.00
_cell.angle_beta   90.00
_cell.angle_gamma   90.00
#
_symmetry.space_group_name_H-M   'P 1'
#
loop_
_entity.id
_entity.type
_entity.pdbx_description
1 polymer ?
#
loop_
_entity_poly.entity_id
_entity_poly.type
_entity_poly.pdbx_seq_one_letter_code
_entity_poly.pdbx_strand_id
1 'polypeptide(L)' 'MTRCELELLTGRKQPQDQVERLCTIGIPVKVSPLGIPKVSIEEIELKLPLGYECADEEQN' A
#
# COMPACT_ATOMS: atom_id res chain seq x y z
N MET A 1 -11.96 -6.49 -8.40
CA MET A 1 -11.24 -6.47 -7.12
C MET A 1 -9.96 -7.26 -7.32
N THR A 2 -8.83 -6.56 -7.36
CA THR A 2 -7.50 -7.17 -7.53
C THR A 2 -6.76 -7.04 -6.20
N ARG A 3 -6.09 -8.11 -5.77
CA ARG A 3 -5.26 -8.09 -4.55
C ARG A 3 -3.80 -8.18 -4.93
N CYS A 4 -3.01 -7.26 -4.40
CA CYS A 4 -1.57 -7.17 -4.65
C CYS A 4 -0.81 -7.20 -3.33
N GLU A 5 0.39 -7.81 -3.33
CA GLU A 5 1.32 -7.74 -2.21
C GLU A 5 2.42 -6.73 -2.52
N LEU A 6 2.66 -5.79 -1.60
CA LEU A 6 3.68 -4.75 -1.75
C LEU A 6 4.78 -4.93 -0.70
N GLU A 7 6.03 -4.96 -1.17
CA GLU A 7 7.23 -4.95 -0.32
C GLU A 7 7.57 -3.52 0.07
N LEU A 8 7.66 -3.26 1.38
CA LEU A 8 7.95 -1.93 1.91
C LEU A 8 9.46 -1.77 2.10
N LEU A 9 10.12 -1.16 1.12
CA LEU A 9 11.52 -0.74 1.22
C LEU A 9 11.57 0.68 1.77
N THR A 10 11.94 0.86 3.05
CA THR A 10 12.24 2.21 3.56
C THR A 10 13.74 2.42 3.70
N GLY A 11 14.22 3.52 3.14
CA GLY A 11 15.65 3.76 3.02
C GLY A 11 16.42 4.00 4.32
N ARG A 12 15.75 4.19 5.49
CA ARG A 12 16.43 4.54 6.76
C ARG A 12 15.86 3.93 8.05
N LYS A 13 14.74 3.20 8.02
CA LYS A 13 14.15 2.61 9.24
C LYS A 13 14.45 1.13 9.31
N GLN A 14 14.63 0.61 10.53
CA GLN A 14 14.76 -0.83 10.71
C GLN A 14 13.42 -1.50 10.35
N PRO A 15 13.44 -2.67 9.69
CA PRO A 15 12.23 -3.39 9.31
C PRO A 15 11.26 -3.65 10.48
N GLN A 16 11.79 -3.85 11.69
CA GLN A 16 11.01 -4.15 12.90
C GLN A 16 10.11 -2.97 13.31
N ASP A 17 10.66 -1.76 13.34
CA ASP A 17 9.92 -0.54 13.66
C ASP A 17 8.76 -0.30 12.67
N GLN A 18 8.90 -0.76 11.43
CA GLN A 18 7.85 -0.65 10.43
C GLN A 18 6.73 -1.64 10.66
N VAL A 19 7.08 -2.91 10.93
CA VAL A 19 6.09 -3.94 11.26
C VAL A 19 5.27 -3.50 12.46
N GLU A 20 5.92 -3.03 13.53
CA GLU A 20 5.24 -2.57 14.74
C GLU A 20 4.27 -1.41 14.47
N ARG A 21 4.69 -0.42 13.69
CA ARG A 21 3.83 0.71 13.30
C ARG A 21 2.63 0.26 12.48
N LEU A 22 2.84 -0.60 11.49
CA LEU A 22 1.77 -1.11 10.61
C LEU A 22 0.79 -1.98 11.39
N CYS A 23 1.28 -2.83 12.29
CA CYS A 23 0.44 -3.60 13.20
C CYS A 23 -0.36 -2.70 14.15
N THR A 24 0.24 -1.62 14.66
CA THR A 24 -0.43 -0.65 15.55
C THR A 24 -1.62 0.03 14.86
N ILE A 25 -1.52 0.30 13.56
CA ILE A 25 -2.62 0.89 12.76
C ILE A 25 -3.57 -0.17 12.17
N GLY A 26 -3.43 -1.45 12.57
CA GLY A 26 -4.33 -2.53 12.16
C GLY A 26 -4.08 -3.06 10.75
N ILE A 27 -2.96 -2.73 10.12
CA ILE A 27 -2.60 -3.27 8.81
C ILE A 27 -1.94 -4.64 9.00
N PRO A 28 -2.46 -5.71 8.40
CA PRO A 28 -1.84 -7.02 8.46
C PRO A 28 -0.51 -7.02 7.67
N VAL A 29 0.58 -7.35 8.36
CA VAL A 29 1.92 -7.44 7.78
C VAL A 29 2.40 -8.89 7.78
N LYS A 30 2.98 -9.34 6.68
CA LYS A 30 3.78 -10.56 6.59
C LYS A 30 5.25 -10.17 6.47
N VAL A 31 6.14 -10.87 7.15
CA VAL A 31 7.59 -10.63 7.01
C VAL A 31 8.16 -11.71 6.08
N SER A 32 8.90 -11.30 5.05
CA SER A 32 9.55 -12.22 4.13
C SER A 32 10.73 -12.95 4.81
N PRO A 33 11.22 -14.06 4.24
CA PRO A 33 12.44 -14.72 4.73
C PRO A 33 13.67 -13.79 4.78
N LEU A 34 13.67 -12.72 3.98
CA LEU A 34 14.73 -11.69 3.94
C LEU A 34 14.53 -10.59 4.99
N GLY A 35 13.51 -10.71 5.86
CA GLY A 35 13.20 -9.70 6.88
C GLY A 35 12.47 -8.48 6.34
N ILE A 36 11.98 -8.52 5.08
CA ILE A 36 11.30 -7.39 4.44
C ILE A 36 9.80 -7.46 4.75
N PRO A 37 9.19 -6.40 5.31
CA PRO A 37 7.76 -6.35 5.55
C PRO A 37 6.97 -6.26 4.24
N LYS A 38 5.92 -7.07 4.15
CA LYS A 38 4.96 -7.14 3.06
C LYS A 38 3.56 -6.85 3.60
N VAL A 39 2.80 -6.06 2.86
CA VAL A 39 1.39 -5.80 3.14
C VAL A 39 0.54 -6.23 1.96
N SER A 40 -0.65 -6.76 2.23
CA SER A 40 -1.64 -7.04 1.19
C SER A 40 -2.56 -5.84 1.05
N ILE A 41 -2.68 -5.31 -0.16
CA ILE A 41 -3.55 -4.20 -0.49
C ILE A 41 -4.61 -4.70 -1.46
N GLU A 42 -5.86 -4.35 -1.18
CA GLU A 42 -6.97 -4.59 -2.09
C GLU A 42 -7.19 -3.33 -2.92
N GLU A 43 -7.03 -3.47 -4.23
CA GLU A 43 -7.25 -2.38 -5.15
C GLU A 43 -8.74 -2.27 -5.46
N ILE A 44 -9.30 -1.11 -5.14
CA ILE A 44 -10.70 -0.78 -5.37
C ILE A 44 -10.72 0.25 -6.51
N GLU A 45 -11.17 -0.17 -7.68
CA GLU A 45 -11.54 0.76 -8.74
C GLU A 45 -12.77 1.54 -8.28
N LEU A 46 -12.55 2.80 -7.89
CA LEU A 46 -13.64 3.73 -7.65
C LEU A 46 -14.25 4.10 -9.00
N LYS A 47 -15.42 3.53 -9.31
CA LYS A 47 -16.26 4.11 -10.37
C LYS A 47 -16.74 5.46 -9.86
N LEU A 48 -16.21 6.53 -10.43
CA LEU A 48 -16.71 7.88 -10.17
C LEU A 48 -18.21 7.90 -10.49
N PRO A 49 -19.04 8.56 -9.65
CA PRO A 49 -20.44 8.75 -9.98
C PRO A 49 -20.55 9.50 -11.33
N LEU A 50 -21.54 9.12 -12.14
CA LEU A 50 -21.81 9.74 -13.43
C LEU A 50 -21.89 11.27 -13.27
N GLY A 51 -21.00 12.01 -13.94
CA GLY A 51 -20.92 13.47 -13.86
C GLY A 51 -19.71 14.03 -13.10
N TYR A 52 -18.88 13.19 -12.48
CA TYR A 52 -17.52 13.57 -12.07
C TYR A 52 -16.54 13.15 -13.17
N GLU A 53 -16.22 14.06 -14.06
CA GLU A 53 -15.05 13.89 -14.93
C GLU A 53 -13.80 14.18 -14.09
N CYS A 54 -12.88 13.23 -14.02
CA CYS A 54 -11.54 13.53 -13.59
C CYS A 54 -11.01 14.55 -14.60
N ALA A 55 -10.65 15.75 -14.16
CA ALA A 55 -9.88 16.63 -15.02
C ALA A 55 -8.60 15.86 -15.33
N ASP A 56 -8.42 15.46 -16.60
CA ASP A 56 -7.12 15.07 -17.09
C ASP A 56 -6.21 16.27 -16.84
N GLU A 57 -5.36 16.20 -15.81
CA GLU A 57 -4.23 17.12 -15.70
C GLU A 57 -3.31 16.81 -16.89
N GLU A 58 -3.52 17.61 -17.93
CA GLU A 58 -2.76 17.59 -19.16
C GLU A 58 -1.26 17.75 -18.87
N GLN A 59 -0.54 16.83 -19.48
CA GLN A 59 0.91 16.67 -19.60
C GLN A 59 1.73 17.97 -19.64
N ASN A 60 2.87 17.98 -18.96
CA ASN A 60 4.08 18.68 -19.42
C ASN A 60 5.34 17.85 -19.11
#